data_AF-A0A944NU22-F1
#
_entry.id   AF-A0A944NU22-F1
#
_cell.length_a   1.000
_cell.length_b   1.000
_cell.length_c   1.000
_cell.angle_alpha   90.00
_cell.angle_beta   90.00
_cell.angle_gamma   90.00
#
_symmetry.space_group_name_H-M   'P 1'
#
loop_
_entity.id
_entity.type
_entity.pdbx_description
1 polymer ?
#
loop_
_entity_poly.entity_id
_entity_poly.type
_entity_poly.pdbx_seq_one_letter_code
_entity_poly.pdbx_strand_id
1 'polypeptide(L)'
;MAKDLQTLIRLNEWTVDERRRELGDVLGSLETLESGLTRLGEELVREQQAAQSSPDVAGFLYGSYATAVIDRRYHLNAGIAQMTAKVTEARERLDEAYRELKKYEVAHENRTLKLAKEASRLEQIEMDELGLQAHRMKHR
;
A
#
# COMPACT_ATOMS: atom_id res chain seq x y z
N MET A 1 12.66 19.69 19.64
CA MET A 1 12.75 18.20 19.64
C MET A 1 11.39 17.49 19.56
N ALA A 2 10.34 17.84 20.33
CA ALA A 2 9.01 17.19 20.13
C ALA A 2 8.37 17.53 18.76
N LYS A 3 8.53 18.79 18.34
CA LYS A 3 8.16 19.29 17.00
C LYS A 3 8.88 18.58 15.85
N ASP A 4 10.04 17.97 16.14
CA ASP A 4 10.88 17.27 15.18
C ASP A 4 10.30 15.88 14.88
N LEU A 5 9.93 15.12 15.92
CA LEU A 5 9.26 13.82 15.77
C LEU A 5 7.91 13.90 15.04
N GLN A 6 7.09 14.91 15.34
CA GLN A 6 5.83 15.11 14.61
C GLN A 6 6.05 15.43 13.13
N THR A 7 7.15 16.10 12.81
CA THR A 7 7.51 16.39 11.41
C THR A 7 7.96 15.12 10.70
N LEU A 8 8.75 14.28 11.37
CA LEU A 8 9.14 12.96 10.86
C LEU A 8 7.93 12.03 10.67
N ILE A 9 6.97 12.03 11.59
CA ILE A 9 5.72 11.26 11.43
C ILE A 9 5.00 11.69 10.15
N ARG A 10 4.77 13.00 9.96
CA ARG A 10 4.12 13.51 8.73
C ARG A 10 4.86 13.16 7.45
N LEU A 11 6.19 13.20 7.48
CA LEU A 11 7.02 12.80 6.34
C LEU A 11 6.83 11.30 6.02
N ASN A 12 6.77 10.45 7.03
CA ASN A 12 6.57 9.02 6.86
C ASN A 12 5.13 8.67 6.45
N GLU A 13 4.12 9.40 6.94
CA GLU A 13 2.73 9.29 6.46
C GLU A 13 2.66 9.58 4.96
N TRP A 14 3.30 10.68 4.52
CA TRP A 14 3.38 11.01 3.10
C TRP A 14 4.10 9.93 2.29
N THR A 15 5.17 9.35 2.84
CA THR A 15 5.90 8.24 2.21
C THR A 15 5.02 6.99 2.08
N VAL A 16 4.24 6.64 3.10
CA VAL A 16 3.26 5.54 3.03
C VAL A 16 2.24 5.80 1.92
N ASP A 17 1.70 7.01 1.84
CA ASP A 17 0.74 7.37 0.81
C ASP A 17 1.34 7.34 -0.60
N GLU A 18 2.60 7.74 -0.77
CA GLU A 18 3.34 7.58 -2.03
C GLU A 18 3.47 6.09 -2.40
N ARG A 19 3.91 5.22 -1.48
CA ARG A 19 4.01 3.78 -1.73
C ARG A 19 2.67 3.11 -2.03
N ARG A 20 1.59 3.58 -1.40
CA ARG A 20 0.22 3.12 -1.72
C ARG A 20 -0.17 3.47 -3.15
N ARG A 21 0.15 4.69 -3.62
CA ARG A 21 -0.11 5.09 -5.02
C ARG A 21 0.70 4.25 -5.99
N GLU A 22 1.99 4.07 -5.73
CA GLU A 22 2.86 3.21 -6.55
C GLU A 22 2.30 1.77 -6.66
N LEU A 23 1.85 1.18 -5.54
CA LEU A 23 1.21 -0.13 -5.55
C LEU A 23 -0.09 -0.12 -6.39
N GLY A 24 -0.90 0.93 -6.26
CA GLY A 24 -2.11 1.12 -7.05
C GLY A 24 -1.83 1.17 -8.56
N ASP A 25 -0.79 1.89 -8.99
CA ASP A 25 -0.41 2.02 -10.39
C ASP A 25 0.02 0.67 -10.99
N VAL A 26 0.79 -0.11 -10.24
CA VAL A 26 1.23 -1.46 -10.67
C VAL A 26 0.04 -2.43 -10.71
N LEU A 27 -0.86 -2.38 -9.73
CA LEU A 27 -2.09 -3.18 -9.73
C LEU A 27 -3.00 -2.86 -10.91
N GLY A 28 -3.19 -1.57 -11.23
CA GLY A 28 -3.99 -1.16 -12.40
C GLY A 28 -3.35 -1.61 -13.73
N SER A 29 -2.01 -1.61 -13.79
CA SER A 29 -1.29 -2.15 -14.95
C SER A 29 -1.48 -3.67 -15.09
N LEU A 30 -1.45 -4.40 -13.98
CA LEU A 30 -1.72 -5.84 -13.93
C LEU A 30 -3.16 -6.14 -14.39
N GLU A 31 -4.15 -5.45 -13.83
CA GLU A 31 -5.56 -5.60 -14.18
C GLU A 31 -5.82 -5.34 -15.67
N THR A 32 -5.13 -4.36 -16.26
CA THR A 32 -5.21 -4.06 -17.69
C THR A 32 -4.72 -5.23 -18.54
N LEU A 33 -3.62 -5.89 -18.14
CA LEU A 33 -3.09 -7.05 -18.85
C LEU A 33 -4.00 -8.27 -18.71
N GLU A 34 -4.51 -8.54 -17.51
CA GLU A 34 -5.45 -9.63 -17.24
C GLU A 34 -6.76 -9.43 -18.03
N SER A 35 -7.29 -8.22 -18.05
CA SER A 35 -8.45 -7.84 -18.87
C SER A 35 -8.16 -8.04 -20.36
N GLY A 36 -6.95 -7.70 -20.82
CA GLY A 36 -6.50 -7.94 -22.19
C GLY A 36 -6.47 -9.43 -22.54
N LEU A 37 -6.05 -10.29 -21.61
CA LEU A 37 -6.01 -11.73 -21.77
C LEU A 37 -7.44 -12.32 -21.88
N THR A 38 -8.36 -11.86 -21.04
CA THR A 38 -9.77 -12.26 -21.09
C THR A 38 -10.41 -11.89 -22.43
N ARG A 39 -10.24 -10.63 -22.88
CA ARG A 39 -10.75 -10.17 -24.18
C ARG A 39 -10.17 -10.97 -25.36
N LEU A 40 -8.88 -11.29 -25.31
CA LEU A 40 -8.24 -12.12 -26.34
C LEU A 40 -8.88 -13.53 -26.40
N GLY A 41 -9.25 -14.10 -25.25
CA GLY A 41 -9.98 -15.36 -25.18
C GLY A 41 -11.36 -15.28 -25.84
N GLU A 42 -12.11 -14.22 -25.57
CA GLU A 42 -13.43 -13.98 -26.17
C GLU A 42 -13.35 -13.72 -27.68
N GLU A 43 -12.33 -12.99 -28.14
CA GLU A 43 -12.01 -12.80 -29.56
C GLU A 43 -11.74 -14.15 -30.25
N LEU A 44 -10.88 -14.99 -29.65
CA LEU A 44 -10.53 -16.30 -30.19
C LEU A 44 -11.76 -17.22 -30.37
N VAL A 45 -12.68 -17.25 -29.40
CA VAL A 45 -13.90 -18.06 -29.49
C VAL A 45 -14.79 -17.60 -30.65
N ARG A 46 -14.94 -16.29 -30.85
CA ARG A 46 -15.71 -15.72 -31.95
C ARG A 46 -15.11 -16.07 -33.31
N GLU A 47 -13.79 -15.96 -33.44
CA GLU A 47 -13.09 -16.28 -34.68
C GLU A 47 -13.13 -17.79 -34.99
N GLN A 48 -13.07 -18.65 -33.97
CA GLN A 48 -13.27 -20.09 -34.17
C GLN A 48 -14.65 -20.43 -34.71
N GLN A 49 -15.71 -19.80 -34.18
CA GLN A 49 -17.08 -20.00 -34.66
C GLN A 49 -17.27 -19.50 -36.10
N ALA A 50 -16.66 -18.36 -36.45
CA ALA A 50 -16.68 -17.83 -37.81
C ALA A 50 -15.95 -18.76 -38.79
N ALA A 51 -14.78 -19.27 -38.42
CA ALA A 51 -14.02 -20.21 -39.24
C ALA A 51 -14.77 -21.53 -39.47
N GLN A 52 -15.46 -22.05 -38.46
CA GLN A 52 -16.32 -23.25 -38.59
C GLN A 52 -17.53 -23.01 -39.51
N SER A 53 -18.06 -21.79 -39.55
CA SER A 53 -19.24 -21.43 -40.35
C SER A 53 -18.93 -21.15 -41.82
N SER A 54 -17.67 -20.95 -42.21
CA SER A 54 -17.25 -20.71 -43.60
C SER A 54 -15.86 -21.30 -43.90
N PRO A 55 -15.75 -22.64 -43.96
CA PRO A 55 -14.47 -23.34 -43.95
C PRO A 55 -13.56 -23.01 -45.15
N ASP A 56 -14.14 -22.75 -46.32
CA ASP A 56 -13.41 -22.64 -47.60
C ASP A 56 -12.48 -21.42 -47.67
N VAL A 57 -12.85 -20.32 -47.01
CA VAL A 57 -12.08 -19.05 -47.00
C VAL A 57 -11.57 -18.74 -45.60
N ALA A 58 -12.42 -18.86 -44.57
CA ALA A 58 -12.05 -18.52 -43.20
C ALA A 58 -11.12 -19.57 -42.57
N GLY A 59 -11.23 -20.85 -42.94
CA GLY A 59 -10.34 -21.90 -42.46
C GLY A 59 -8.88 -21.71 -42.88
N PHE A 60 -8.64 -21.19 -44.09
CA PHE A 60 -7.29 -20.89 -44.60
C PHE A 60 -6.65 -19.70 -43.86
N LEU A 61 -7.42 -18.64 -43.59
CA LEU A 61 -6.96 -17.44 -42.87
C LEU A 61 -6.82 -17.68 -41.35
N TYR A 62 -7.53 -18.66 -40.81
CA TYR A 62 -7.51 -18.96 -39.38
C TYR A 62 -6.12 -19.39 -38.86
N GLY A 63 -5.30 -20.05 -39.69
CA GLY A 63 -3.95 -20.48 -39.28
C GLY A 63 -3.01 -19.33 -38.94
N SER A 64 -3.00 -18.26 -39.73
CA SER A 64 -2.18 -17.07 -39.46
C SER A 64 -2.73 -16.28 -38.26
N TYR A 65 -4.05 -16.19 -38.14
CA TYR A 65 -4.70 -15.60 -36.97
C TYR A 65 -4.34 -16.35 -35.68
N ALA A 66 -4.43 -17.68 -35.68
CA ALA A 66 -4.11 -18.51 -34.51
C ALA A 66 -2.65 -18.32 -34.06
N THR A 67 -1.71 -18.19 -35.00
CA THR A 67 -0.30 -17.90 -34.69
C THR A 67 -0.15 -16.54 -34.00
N ALA A 68 -0.80 -15.49 -34.53
CA ALA A 68 -0.78 -14.16 -33.93
C ALA A 68 -1.41 -14.12 -32.52
N VAL A 69 -2.48 -14.90 -32.29
CA VAL A 69 -3.11 -15.03 -30.97
C VAL A 69 -2.19 -15.73 -29.97
N ILE A 70 -1.46 -16.77 -30.39
CA ILE A 70 -0.48 -17.45 -29.54
C ILE A 70 0.61 -16.47 -29.08
N ASP A 71 1.18 -15.71 -30.02
CA ASP A 71 2.22 -14.71 -29.72
C ASP A 71 1.69 -13.61 -28.78
N ARG A 72 0.50 -13.08 -29.06
CA ARG A 72 -0.12 -12.06 -28.21
C ARG A 72 -0.41 -12.58 -26.80
N ARG A 73 -0.90 -13.82 -26.70
CA ARG A 73 -1.14 -14.48 -25.40
C ARG A 73 0.16 -14.69 -24.63
N TYR A 74 1.23 -15.10 -25.31
CA TYR A 74 2.55 -15.23 -24.71
C TYR A 74 3.04 -13.90 -24.12
N HIS A 75 2.96 -12.81 -24.90
CA HIS A 75 3.35 -11.48 -24.44
C HIS A 75 2.50 -10.97 -23.25
N LEU A 76 1.18 -11.18 -23.28
CA LEU A 76 0.31 -10.82 -22.16
C LEU A 76 0.66 -11.59 -20.90
N ASN A 77 0.85 -12.91 -20.98
CA ASN A 77 1.23 -13.73 -19.83
C ASN A 77 2.62 -13.36 -19.28
N ALA A 78 3.58 -13.08 -20.15
CA ALA A 78 4.90 -12.60 -19.73
C ALA A 78 4.80 -11.25 -19.01
N GLY A 79 3.97 -10.33 -19.54
CA GLY A 79 3.68 -9.05 -18.89
C GLY A 79 3.02 -9.21 -17.53
N ILE A 80 2.02 -10.11 -17.43
CA ILE A 80 1.34 -10.43 -16.16
C ILE A 80 2.36 -10.92 -15.14
N ALA A 81 3.19 -11.90 -15.49
CA ALA A 81 4.21 -12.42 -14.58
C ALA A 81 5.18 -11.33 -14.08
N GLN A 82 5.60 -10.42 -14.98
CA GLN A 82 6.44 -9.29 -14.61
C GLN A 82 5.72 -8.31 -13.67
N MET A 83 4.46 -7.97 -13.95
CA MET A 83 3.69 -7.06 -13.10
C MET A 83 3.37 -7.70 -11.74
N THR A 84 3.08 -9.00 -11.68
CA THR A 84 2.89 -9.73 -10.41
C THR A 84 4.16 -9.64 -9.54
N ALA A 85 5.35 -9.80 -10.13
CA ALA A 85 6.60 -9.63 -9.39
C ALA A 85 6.76 -8.19 -8.85
N LYS A 86 6.42 -7.18 -9.67
CA LYS A 86 6.42 -5.77 -9.25
C LYS A 86 5.39 -5.47 -8.17
N VAL A 87 4.22 -6.12 -8.19
CA VAL A 87 3.20 -6.00 -7.12
C VAL A 87 3.79 -6.49 -5.80
N THR A 88 4.47 -7.64 -5.81
CA THR A 88 5.14 -8.16 -4.61
C THR A 88 6.17 -7.17 -4.08
N GLU A 89 7.05 -6.65 -4.93
CA GLU A 89 8.05 -5.66 -4.55
C GLU A 89 7.42 -4.35 -4.02
N ALA A 90 6.37 -3.86 -4.67
CA ALA A 90 5.66 -2.65 -4.22
C ALA A 90 4.97 -2.86 -2.86
N ARG A 91 4.43 -4.06 -2.60
CA ARG A 91 3.86 -4.42 -1.29
C ARG A 91 4.94 -4.44 -0.21
N GLU A 92 6.09 -5.04 -0.48
CA GLU A 92 7.21 -5.07 0.47
C GLU A 92 7.69 -3.66 0.82
N ARG A 93 7.82 -2.77 -0.18
CA ARG A 93 8.17 -1.35 0.04
C ARG A 93 7.11 -0.60 0.85
N LEU A 94 5.83 -0.88 0.63
CA LEU A 94 4.74 -0.32 1.43
C LEU A 94 4.80 -0.82 2.88
N ASP A 95 5.03 -2.11 3.09
CA ASP A 95 5.16 -2.71 4.43
C ASP A 95 6.37 -2.17 5.20
N GLU A 96 7.49 -1.91 4.50
CA GLU A 96 8.63 -1.22 5.08
C GLU A 96 8.30 0.21 5.50
N ALA A 97 7.63 0.99 4.64
CA ALA A 97 7.21 2.35 4.96
C ALA A 97 6.29 2.41 6.19
N TYR A 98 5.35 1.46 6.32
CA TYR A 98 4.52 1.33 7.52
C TYR A 98 5.31 1.03 8.79
N ARG A 99 6.29 0.13 8.70
CA ARG A 99 7.14 -0.21 9.86
C ARG A 99 7.92 1.01 10.33
N GLU A 100 8.45 1.81 9.41
CA GLU A 100 9.19 3.03 9.75
C GLU A 100 8.25 4.11 10.33
N LEU A 101 7.07 4.33 9.73
CA LEU A 101 6.05 5.20 10.32
C LEU A 101 5.73 4.77 11.77
N LYS A 102 5.47 3.47 11.97
CA LYS A 102 5.07 2.95 13.28
C LYS A 102 6.13 3.16 14.36
N LYS A 103 7.41 3.02 13.99
CA LYS A 103 8.53 3.28 14.88
C LYS A 103 8.55 4.72 15.38
N TYR A 104 8.28 5.70 14.51
CA TYR A 104 8.20 7.11 14.91
C TYR A 104 6.96 7.43 15.75
N GLU A 105 5.82 6.84 15.43
CA GLU A 105 4.60 6.96 16.25
C GLU A 105 4.84 6.47 17.69
N VAL A 106 5.40 5.27 17.84
CA VAL A 106 5.69 4.67 19.16
C VAL A 106 6.72 5.51 19.92
N ALA A 107 7.74 6.04 19.25
CA ALA A 107 8.71 6.94 19.87
C ALA A 107 8.06 8.24 20.38
N HIS A 108 7.14 8.82 19.59
CA HIS A 108 6.39 10.02 19.96
C HIS A 108 5.43 9.75 21.14
N GLU A 109 4.70 8.64 21.12
CA GLU A 109 3.79 8.23 22.19
C GLU A 109 4.55 8.03 23.52
N ASN A 110 5.62 7.25 23.50
CA ASN A 110 6.48 7.02 24.68
C ASN A 110 7.03 8.32 25.26
N ARG A 111 7.42 9.28 24.41
CA ARG A 111 7.88 10.60 24.87
C ARG A 111 6.76 11.39 25.52
N THR A 112 5.57 11.37 24.91
CA THR A 112 4.40 12.10 25.41
C THR A 112 3.97 11.57 26.77
N LEU A 113 3.94 10.24 26.94
CA LEU A 113 3.64 9.59 28.21
C LEU A 113 4.67 9.94 29.30
N LYS A 114 5.96 9.99 28.96
CA LYS A 114 7.01 10.41 29.91
C LYS A 114 6.80 11.85 30.39
N LEU A 115 6.56 12.78 29.47
CA LEU A 115 6.32 14.19 29.80
C LEU A 115 5.06 14.38 30.64
N ALA A 116 3.97 13.68 30.31
CA ALA A 116 2.75 13.71 31.10
C ALA A 116 2.97 13.18 32.52
N LYS A 117 3.71 12.07 32.66
CA LYS A 117 4.04 11.50 33.98
C LYS A 117 4.93 12.43 34.81
N GLU A 118 5.88 13.10 34.19
CA GLU A 118 6.73 14.10 34.86
C GLU A 118 5.90 15.31 35.32
N ALA A 119 5.00 15.82 34.48
CA ALA A 119 4.10 16.92 34.83
C ALA A 119 3.19 16.55 36.01
N SER A 120 2.51 15.40 35.95
CA SER A 120 1.67 14.93 37.07
C SER A 120 2.47 14.70 38.36
N ARG A 121 3.74 14.28 38.26
CA ARG A 121 4.62 14.15 39.44
C ARG A 121 4.92 15.51 40.07
N LEU A 122 5.20 16.52 39.26
CA LEU A 122 5.47 17.88 39.74
C LEU A 122 4.22 18.50 40.37
N GLU A 123 3.06 18.35 39.73
CA GLU A 123 1.76 18.81 40.28
C GLU A 123 1.44 18.14 41.62
N GLN A 124 1.69 16.84 41.75
CA GLN A 124 1.47 16.13 43.02
C GLN A 124 2.38 16.67 44.14
N ILE A 125 3.66 16.93 43.85
CA ILE A 125 4.59 17.50 44.83
C ILE A 125 4.11 18.88 45.29
N GLU A 126 3.68 19.74 44.37
CA GLU A 126 3.14 21.06 44.69
C GLU A 126 1.88 20.98 45.57
N MET A 127 0.95 20.07 45.24
CA MET A 127 -0.27 19.84 46.02
C MET A 127 0.03 19.33 47.43
N ASP A 128 1.01 18.43 47.57
CA ASP A 128 1.45 17.91 48.87
C ASP A 128 2.08 19.02 49.71
N GLU A 129 2.92 19.89 49.12
CA GLU A 129 3.51 21.05 49.79
C GLU A 129 2.44 22.03 50.29
N LEU A 130 1.45 22.37 49.45
CA LEU A 130 0.32 23.23 49.82
C LEU A 130 -0.50 22.61 50.96
N GLY A 131 -0.76 21.30 50.91
CA GLY A 131 -1.44 20.57 51.99
C GLY A 131 -0.70 20.65 53.32
N LEU A 132 0.62 20.49 53.31
CA LEU A 132 1.46 20.63 54.50
C LEU A 132 1.49 22.07 55.05
N GLN A 133 1.47 23.08 54.18
CA GLN A 133 1.39 24.49 54.60
C GLN A 133 0.02 24.80 55.22
N ALA A 134 -1.08 24.37 54.59
CA ALA A 134 -2.42 24.56 55.11
C ALA A 134 -2.62 23.89 56.48
N HIS A 135 -2.11 22.66 56.65
CA HIS A 135 -2.14 21.97 57.93
C HIS A 135 -1.37 22.73 59.02
N ARG A 136 -0.17 23.26 58.69
CA ARG A 136 0.64 24.08 59.62
C ARG A 136 -0.06 25.36 60.05
N MET A 137 -0.80 26.02 59.15
CA MET A 137 -1.56 27.23 59.47
C MET A 137 -2.75 26.95 60.39
N LYS A 138 -3.38 25.77 60.29
CA LYS A 138 -4.56 25.40 61.08
C LYS A 138 -4.23 24.97 62.52
N HIS A 139 -2.99 24.56 62.77
CA HIS A 139 -2.50 24.12 64.09
C HIS A 139 -1.72 25.21 64.86
N ARG A 140 -1.74 26.45 64.37
CA ARG A 140 -1.29 27.65 65.08
C ARG A 140 -2.48 28.36 65.71
#